data_AF-A0A7W6T4B1-F1
#
_entry.id   AF-A0A7W6T4B1-F1
#
_cell.length_a   1.000
_cell.length_b   1.000
_cell.length_c   1.000
_cell.angle_alpha   90.00
_cell.angle_beta   90.00
_cell.angle_gamma   90.00
#
_symmetry.space_group_name_H-M   'P 1'
#
loop_
_entity.id
_entity.type
_entity.pdbx_description
1 polymer ?
#
loop_
_entity_poly.entity_id
_entity_poly.type
_entity_poly.pdbx_seq_one_letter_code
_entity_poly.pdbx_strand_id
1 'polypeptide(L)'
;MQRSSETIGQIAGALAKAQAELANPEKLLTATIISPFPREESRTFRYASLASGLDIVRKCLTRYEIATVQATAIDAGPGLIRLTTTLLHSSGEWIASDWPVCAVTDTAAPHRMGAALTYARRYALFTLVGIAGEDDLDAPDAVAVPSNLAEPTILSAPGPKPVRGVLNRSPALSSTFSAELRDRLLIQLGEIANEEGLLVWAKTSLPLKSTLVEADARLVEAAYQKRLETSADPELSPAQQEDVLSGEQMPIKQHVGGDASEARASEAETQQTGLAFPKEPPGKRSKAHLLFIREQPCLVCKRIPSDAHHIKFAQPRALGRKVSDEFTVPLCRLHHQTLHRHGNERAWWADMQITPLPIAGELWAASPIHGSANAGKQDALSKEAAAQ
;
A
#
# COMPACT_ATOMS: atom_id res chain seq x y z
N MET A 1 26.25 26.83 -4.04
CA MET A 1 26.80 27.60 -5.18
C MET A 1 26.71 26.73 -6.43
N GLN A 2 26.30 27.31 -7.56
CA GLN A 2 26.28 26.61 -8.84
C GLN A 2 27.70 26.49 -9.39
N ARG A 3 28.02 25.35 -9.98
CA ARG A 3 29.28 25.03 -10.64
C ARG A 3 28.99 24.44 -12.01
N SER A 4 29.93 24.53 -12.94
CA SER A 4 29.79 23.91 -14.27
C SER A 4 31.14 23.60 -14.88
N SER A 5 31.12 22.88 -16.00
CA SER A 5 32.24 22.85 -16.96
C SER A 5 32.51 24.24 -17.55
N GLU A 6 33.67 24.39 -18.22
CA GLU A 6 34.09 25.63 -18.89
C GLU A 6 33.08 26.08 -19.97
N THR A 7 32.52 25.11 -20.69
CA THR A 7 31.42 25.32 -21.64
C THR A 7 30.16 24.58 -21.17
N ILE A 8 28.99 25.12 -21.50
CA ILE A 8 27.69 24.53 -21.14
C ILE A 8 26.70 24.48 -22.32
N GLY A 9 27.16 24.73 -23.54
CA GLY A 9 26.27 24.96 -24.68
C GLY A 9 25.40 23.75 -25.03
N GLN A 10 26.01 22.56 -25.04
CA GLN A 10 25.35 21.29 -25.36
C GLN A 10 24.39 20.88 -24.24
N ILE A 11 24.85 20.92 -22.97
CA ILE A 11 23.99 20.56 -21.84
C ILE A 11 22.85 21.56 -21.66
N ALA A 12 23.09 22.85 -21.86
CA ALA A 12 22.03 23.87 -21.77
C ALA A 12 20.99 23.70 -22.87
N GLY A 13 21.42 23.44 -24.11
CA GLY A 13 20.51 23.17 -25.23
C GLY A 13 19.69 21.89 -25.03
N ALA A 14 20.32 20.82 -24.54
CA ALA A 14 19.65 19.57 -24.19
C ALA A 14 18.66 19.76 -23.03
N LEU A 15 19.06 20.48 -21.98
CA LEU A 15 18.22 20.74 -20.81
C LEU A 15 17.00 21.60 -21.17
N ALA A 16 17.18 22.63 -22.00
CA ALA A 16 16.07 23.46 -22.48
C ALA A 16 15.02 22.64 -23.25
N LYS A 17 15.46 21.73 -24.13
CA LYS A 17 14.57 20.81 -24.84
C LYS A 17 13.86 19.85 -23.88
N ALA A 18 14.60 19.31 -22.91
CA ALA A 18 14.04 18.41 -21.91
C ALA A 18 12.98 19.10 -21.04
N GLN A 19 13.24 20.34 -20.61
CA GLN A 19 12.32 21.13 -19.81
C GLN A 19 11.00 21.44 -20.53
N ALA A 20 11.00 21.53 -21.87
CA ALA A 20 9.77 21.69 -22.65
C ALA A 20 8.83 20.48 -22.55
N GLU A 21 9.37 19.28 -22.29
CA GLU A 21 8.59 18.05 -22.13
C GLU A 21 8.39 17.64 -20.67
N LEU A 22 9.06 18.32 -19.74
CA LEU A 22 9.09 17.92 -18.34
C LEU A 22 7.84 18.41 -17.61
N ALA A 23 7.17 17.50 -16.91
CA ALA A 23 6.00 17.81 -16.10
C ALA A 23 6.35 17.86 -14.61
N ASN A 24 5.58 18.65 -13.86
CA ASN A 24 5.65 18.63 -12.40
C ASN A 24 5.14 17.29 -11.86
N PRO A 25 5.80 16.70 -10.85
CA PRO A 25 5.35 15.47 -10.23
C PRO A 25 4.07 15.67 -9.41
N GLU A 26 3.26 14.61 -9.30
CA GLU A 26 2.06 14.64 -8.47
C GLU A 26 2.40 14.76 -6.98
N LYS A 27 1.76 15.72 -6.30
CA LYS A 27 1.99 16.02 -4.88
C LYS A 27 1.09 15.17 -3.98
N LEU A 28 1.35 13.86 -3.97
CA LEU A 28 0.50 12.87 -3.27
C LEU A 28 0.77 12.75 -1.76
N LEU A 29 1.92 13.26 -1.29
CA LEU A 29 2.30 13.20 0.12
C LEU A 29 1.96 14.51 0.82
N THR A 30 1.77 14.46 2.14
CA THR A 30 1.46 15.63 2.96
C THR A 30 2.41 15.68 4.15
N ALA A 31 2.96 16.86 4.42
CA ALA A 31 3.80 17.13 5.58
C ALA A 31 3.22 18.31 6.38
N THR A 32 3.43 18.29 7.69
CA THR A 32 2.98 19.34 8.60
C THR A 32 4.19 19.90 9.34
N ILE A 33 4.41 21.19 9.19
CA ILE A 33 5.39 21.97 9.95
C ILE A 33 4.69 22.43 11.22
N ILE A 34 5.15 21.91 12.36
CA ILE A 34 4.62 22.29 13.67
C ILE A 34 5.20 23.66 14.02
N SER A 35 4.35 24.65 14.30
CA SER A 35 4.85 25.96 14.72
C SER A 35 5.55 25.85 16.08
N PRO A 36 6.76 26.42 16.24
CA PRO A 36 7.41 26.52 17.54
C PRO A 36 6.72 27.58 18.44
N PHE A 37 5.86 28.44 17.88
CA PHE A 37 5.16 29.49 18.60
C PHE A 37 3.72 29.07 18.93
N PRO A 38 3.29 29.12 20.21
CA PRO A 38 1.96 28.65 20.62
C PRO A 38 0.77 29.37 19.97
N ARG A 39 0.98 30.54 19.36
CA ARG A 39 -0.07 31.37 18.74
C ARG A 39 -0.16 31.21 17.22
N GLU A 40 0.77 30.49 16.62
CA GLU A 40 0.80 30.28 15.17
C GLU A 40 0.34 28.87 14.84
N GLU A 41 -0.49 28.76 13.82
CA GLU A 41 -1.00 27.46 13.39
C GLU A 41 0.07 26.66 12.65
N SER A 42 -0.01 25.33 12.78
CA SER A 42 0.88 24.43 12.04
C SER A 42 0.56 24.47 10.56
N ARG A 43 1.57 24.67 9.71
CA ARG A 43 1.40 24.74 8.26
C ARG A 43 1.45 23.35 7.66
N THR A 44 0.49 23.02 6.81
CA THR A 44 0.44 21.73 6.12
C THR A 44 0.60 21.96 4.62
N PHE A 45 1.47 21.18 3.97
CA PHE A 45 1.73 21.29 2.54
C PHE A 45 1.78 19.92 1.89
N ARG A 46 1.45 19.87 0.61
CA ARG A 46 1.60 18.66 -0.20
C ARG A 46 2.92 18.67 -0.93
N TYR A 47 3.49 17.49 -1.13
CA TYR A 47 4.75 17.31 -1.84
C TYR A 47 4.80 15.97 -2.59
N ALA A 48 5.66 15.91 -3.59
CA ALA A 48 5.97 14.71 -4.36
C ALA A 48 7.09 13.91 -3.70
N SER A 49 7.04 12.58 -3.83
CA SER A 49 8.12 11.72 -3.34
C SER A 49 9.39 11.88 -4.21
N LEU A 50 10.56 11.64 -3.61
CA LEU A 50 11.82 11.62 -4.37
C LEU A 50 11.80 10.57 -5.50
N ALA A 51 11.18 9.41 -5.25
CA ALA A 51 11.06 8.35 -6.24
C ALA A 51 10.24 8.80 -7.46
N SER A 52 9.04 9.36 -7.23
CA SER A 52 8.18 9.86 -8.32
C SER A 52 8.87 10.94 -9.16
N GLY A 53 9.59 11.86 -8.51
CA GLY A 53 10.38 12.86 -9.21
C GLY A 53 11.52 12.27 -10.02
N LEU A 54 12.26 11.31 -9.46
CA LEU A 54 13.35 10.63 -10.17
C LEU A 54 12.84 9.87 -11.40
N ASP A 55 11.66 9.22 -11.32
CA ASP A 55 11.10 8.48 -12.46
C ASP A 55 10.77 9.42 -13.63
N ILE A 56 10.15 10.57 -13.35
CA ILE A 56 9.85 11.60 -14.36
C ILE A 56 11.13 12.19 -14.94
N VAL A 57 12.05 12.61 -14.06
CA VAL A 57 13.31 13.26 -14.45
C VAL A 57 14.17 12.30 -15.28
N ARG A 58 14.36 11.05 -14.85
CA ARG A 58 15.17 10.06 -15.58
C ARG A 58 14.57 9.74 -16.94
N LYS A 59 13.25 9.53 -17.01
CA LYS A 59 12.57 9.23 -18.27
C LYS A 59 12.69 10.39 -19.27
N CYS A 60 12.64 11.64 -18.80
CA CYS A 60 12.77 12.80 -19.66
C CYS A 60 14.22 13.09 -20.05
N LEU A 61 15.10 13.33 -19.07
CA LEU A 61 16.48 13.78 -19.27
C LEU A 61 17.32 12.80 -20.08
N THR A 62 17.14 11.48 -19.90
CA THR A 62 17.93 10.47 -20.61
C THR A 62 17.70 10.52 -22.13
N ARG A 63 16.51 10.95 -22.60
CA ARG A 63 16.24 11.13 -24.04
C ARG A 63 17.06 12.23 -24.69
N TYR A 64 17.56 13.16 -23.87
CA TYR A 64 18.45 14.24 -24.28
C TYR A 64 19.86 14.03 -23.75
N GLU A 65 20.22 12.78 -23.47
CA GLU A 65 21.58 12.39 -23.08
C GLU A 65 22.08 13.06 -21.79
N ILE A 66 21.15 13.45 -20.91
CA ILE A 66 21.47 14.03 -19.60
C ILE A 66 21.29 12.97 -18.50
N ALA A 67 22.35 12.72 -17.75
CA ALA A 67 22.35 11.90 -16.54
C ALA A 67 22.35 12.77 -15.27
N THR A 68 21.83 12.22 -14.18
CA THR A 68 21.79 12.86 -12.86
C THR A 68 22.65 12.10 -11.86
N VAL A 69 23.52 12.79 -11.14
CA VAL A 69 24.37 12.23 -10.08
C VAL A 69 24.18 13.03 -8.81
N GLN A 70 24.03 12.33 -7.68
CA GLN A 70 23.91 12.94 -6.36
C GLN A 70 24.92 12.30 -5.41
N ALA A 71 25.94 13.07 -5.05
CA ALA A 71 27.02 12.61 -4.18
C ALA A 71 26.99 13.36 -2.85
N THR A 72 27.20 12.63 -1.76
CA THR A 72 27.30 13.20 -0.41
C THR A 72 28.76 13.23 0.02
N ALA A 73 29.23 14.38 0.49
CA ALA A 73 30.56 14.55 1.04
C ALA A 73 30.49 15.15 2.44
N ILE A 74 31.49 14.85 3.27
CA ILE A 74 31.70 15.51 4.55
C ILE A 74 32.69 16.64 4.32
N ASP A 75 32.27 17.86 4.60
CA ASP A 75 33.13 19.03 4.55
C ASP A 75 33.91 19.15 5.86
N ALA A 76 35.22 18.86 5.79
CA ALA A 76 36.10 18.79 6.95
C ALA A 76 36.27 20.14 7.69
N GLY A 77 36.03 21.27 7.01
CA GLY A 77 36.12 22.59 7.63
C GLY A 77 34.97 22.90 8.57
N PRO A 78 33.75 23.16 8.06
CA PRO A 78 32.57 23.50 8.87
C PRO A 78 31.92 22.29 9.54
N GLY A 79 32.39 21.06 9.27
CA GLY A 79 31.79 19.84 9.83
C GLY A 79 30.36 19.63 9.35
N LEU A 80 30.08 19.93 8.07
CA LEU A 80 28.76 19.79 7.46
C LEU A 80 28.73 18.65 6.45
N ILE A 81 27.61 17.93 6.40
CA ILE A 81 27.29 17.03 5.30
C ILE A 81 26.79 17.89 4.13
N ARG A 82 27.43 17.74 2.97
CA ARG A 82 27.09 18.45 1.74
C ARG A 82 26.59 17.45 0.71
N LEU A 83 25.55 17.84 -0.02
CA LEU A 83 25.04 17.11 -1.17
C LEU A 83 25.40 17.89 -2.45
N THR A 84 26.11 17.26 -3.36
CA THR A 84 26.36 17.78 -4.71
C THR A 84 25.43 17.06 -5.68
N THR A 85 24.55 17.80 -6.34
CA THR A 85 23.71 17.29 -7.43
C THR A 85 24.27 17.79 -8.76
N THR A 86 24.60 16.88 -9.67
CA THR A 86 25.22 17.17 -10.97
C THR A 86 24.36 16.61 -12.11
N LEU A 87 24.08 17.46 -13.10
CA LEU A 87 23.61 17.06 -14.43
C LEU A 87 24.82 16.89 -15.33
N LEU A 88 24.94 15.73 -15.97
CA LEU A 88 26.04 15.36 -16.87
C LEU A 88 25.47 15.12 -18.26
N HIS A 89 26.08 15.66 -19.31
CA HIS A 89 25.69 15.40 -20.70
C HIS A 89 26.72 14.49 -21.40
N SER A 90 26.29 13.76 -22.43
CA SER A 90 27.15 12.88 -23.26
C SER A 90 28.39 13.59 -23.83
N SER A 91 28.30 14.90 -24.07
CA SER A 91 29.41 15.73 -24.54
C SER A 91 30.51 15.96 -23.51
N GLY A 92 30.30 15.56 -22.25
CA GLY A 92 31.20 15.84 -21.13
C GLY A 92 30.93 17.17 -20.42
N GLU A 93 30.00 17.98 -20.92
CA GLU A 93 29.56 19.19 -20.23
C GLU A 93 28.67 18.86 -19.03
N TRP A 94 28.75 19.68 -17.98
CA TRP A 94 28.03 19.43 -16.74
C TRP A 94 27.66 20.70 -16.00
N ILE A 95 26.59 20.61 -15.22
CA ILE A 95 26.15 21.66 -14.29
C ILE A 95 25.89 21.00 -12.94
N ALA A 96 26.44 21.56 -11.87
CA ALA A 96 26.28 21.05 -10.51
C ALA A 96 25.81 22.13 -9.53
N SER A 97 25.13 21.69 -8.48
CA SER A 97 24.74 22.53 -7.36
C SER A 97 25.07 21.84 -6.05
N ASP A 98 25.73 22.58 -5.17
CA ASP A 98 26.04 22.15 -3.82
C ASP A 98 24.98 22.65 -2.83
N TRP A 99 24.47 21.72 -2.01
CA TRP A 99 23.48 21.97 -0.96
C TRP A 99 24.00 21.52 0.41
N PRO A 100 24.01 22.40 1.43
CA PRO A 100 24.33 22.00 2.80
C PRO A 100 23.15 21.24 3.42
N VAL A 101 23.39 20.02 3.93
CA VAL A 101 22.33 19.12 4.42
C VAL A 101 22.12 19.26 5.92
N CYS A 102 23.13 18.91 6.71
CA CYS A 102 23.08 18.91 8.18
C CYS A 102 24.49 18.87 8.77
N ALA A 103 24.63 19.01 10.09
CA ALA A 103 25.92 18.89 10.75
C ALA A 103 26.38 17.42 10.78
N VAL A 104 27.69 17.19 10.81
CA VAL A 104 28.26 15.84 10.96
C VAL A 104 27.87 15.23 12.30
N THR A 105 27.63 16.04 13.34
CA THR A 105 27.10 15.58 14.63
C THR A 105 25.75 14.89 14.52
N ASP A 106 24.95 15.21 13.48
CA ASP A 106 23.64 14.58 13.26
C ASP A 106 23.75 13.14 12.74
N THR A 107 24.96 12.68 12.38
CA THR A 107 25.22 11.27 12.06
C THR A 107 24.95 10.34 13.25
N ALA A 108 25.02 10.86 14.49
CA ALA A 108 24.63 10.13 15.70
C ALA A 108 23.13 9.76 15.73
N ALA A 109 22.29 10.39 14.90
CA ALA A 109 20.89 10.05 14.71
C ALA A 109 20.62 9.68 13.23
N PRO A 110 20.93 8.44 12.80
CA PRO A 110 20.88 8.04 11.39
C PRO A 110 19.55 8.28 10.70
N HIS A 111 18.43 8.16 11.44
CA HIS A 111 17.09 8.41 10.91
C HIS A 111 16.86 9.90 10.55
N ARG A 112 17.41 10.83 11.34
CA ARG A 112 17.30 12.28 11.07
C ARG A 112 18.17 12.66 9.88
N MET A 113 19.41 12.15 9.85
CA MET A 113 20.31 12.33 8.72
C MET A 113 19.69 11.78 7.42
N GLY A 114 19.11 10.58 7.46
CA GLY A 114 18.44 9.98 6.30
C GLY A 114 17.24 10.80 5.81
N ALA A 115 16.45 11.35 6.73
CA ALA A 115 15.35 12.26 6.39
C ALA A 115 15.87 13.57 5.76
N ALA A 116 16.90 14.19 6.34
CA ALA A 116 17.52 15.41 5.83
C ALA A 116 18.12 15.20 4.44
N LEU A 117 18.80 14.07 4.20
CA LEU A 117 19.32 13.71 2.89
C LEU A 117 18.23 13.46 1.86
N THR A 118 17.15 12.76 2.23
CA THR A 118 16.02 12.52 1.33
C THR A 118 15.34 13.84 0.94
N TYR A 119 15.21 14.75 1.91
CA TYR A 119 14.74 16.11 1.68
C TYR A 119 15.67 16.86 0.72
N ALA A 120 16.96 17.00 1.07
CA ALA A 120 17.93 17.72 0.26
C ALA A 120 18.04 17.18 -1.18
N ARG A 121 18.02 15.86 -1.37
CA ARG A 121 18.08 15.23 -2.71
C ARG A 121 16.92 15.61 -3.60
N ARG A 122 15.72 15.75 -3.04
CA ARG A 122 14.53 16.16 -3.79
C ARG A 122 14.64 17.61 -4.20
N TYR A 123 14.93 18.52 -3.27
CA TYR A 123 14.99 19.95 -3.55
C TYR A 123 16.14 20.27 -4.50
N ALA A 124 17.34 19.78 -4.22
CA ALA A 124 18.51 20.04 -5.06
C ALA A 124 18.30 19.58 -6.51
N LEU A 125 17.67 18.42 -6.72
CA LEU A 125 17.34 17.94 -8.06
C LEU A 125 16.23 18.77 -8.72
N PHE A 126 15.14 19.02 -8.01
CA PHE A 126 13.96 19.66 -8.58
C PHE A 126 14.23 21.11 -8.96
N THR A 127 14.99 21.82 -8.13
CA THR A 127 15.47 23.18 -8.44
C THR A 127 16.39 23.18 -9.66
N LEU A 128 17.31 22.22 -9.76
CA LEU A 128 18.30 22.18 -10.85
C LEU A 128 17.66 21.82 -12.20
N VAL A 129 16.63 20.97 -12.19
CA VAL A 129 15.92 20.54 -13.40
C VAL A 129 14.74 21.46 -13.73
N GLY A 130 14.26 22.27 -12.78
CA GLY A 130 13.20 23.26 -12.99
C GLY A 130 11.78 22.71 -12.83
N ILE A 131 11.55 21.83 -11.85
CA ILE A 131 10.22 21.30 -11.51
C ILE A 131 9.79 21.70 -10.10
N ALA A 132 8.49 21.88 -9.92
CA ALA A 132 7.87 22.17 -8.65
C ALA A 132 7.34 20.87 -8.01
N GLY A 133 8.00 20.44 -6.94
CA GLY A 133 7.65 19.21 -6.22
C GLY A 133 6.68 19.39 -5.06
N GLU A 134 6.27 20.61 -4.75
CA GLU A 134 5.51 20.91 -3.54
C GLU A 134 4.67 22.16 -3.70
N ASP A 135 3.70 22.33 -2.80
CA ASP A 135 2.88 23.53 -2.75
C ASP A 135 3.69 24.71 -2.23
N ASP A 136 3.56 25.85 -2.92
CA ASP A 136 4.13 27.11 -2.48
C ASP A 136 3.36 27.61 -1.26
N LEU A 137 4.03 27.66 -0.12
CA LEU A 137 3.43 28.03 1.16
C LEU A 137 3.34 29.56 1.36
N ASP A 138 4.03 30.33 0.52
CA ASP A 138 4.18 31.78 0.67
C ASP A 138 3.42 32.57 -0.41
N ALA A 139 2.73 31.89 -1.33
CA ALA A 139 1.80 32.53 -2.25
C ALA A 139 0.64 33.16 -1.45
N PRO A 140 0.46 34.49 -1.44
CA PRO A 140 -0.73 35.09 -0.85
C PRO A 140 -1.95 34.48 -1.56
N ASP A 141 -3.00 34.11 -0.81
CA ASP A 141 -4.25 33.59 -1.37
C ASP A 141 -4.61 34.40 -2.60
N ALA A 142 -4.40 33.81 -3.78
CA ALA A 142 -4.66 34.50 -5.04
C ALA A 142 -6.14 34.87 -5.00
N VAL A 143 -6.39 36.18 -5.00
CA VAL A 143 -7.70 36.82 -4.90
C VAL A 143 -8.72 35.97 -5.63
N ALA A 144 -9.66 35.41 -4.88
CA ALA A 144 -10.78 34.65 -5.44
C ALA A 144 -11.51 35.58 -6.43
N VAL A 145 -11.25 35.39 -7.72
CA VAL A 145 -12.02 36.05 -8.77
C VAL A 145 -13.42 35.46 -8.68
N PRO A 146 -14.48 36.26 -8.47
CA PRO A 146 -15.83 35.75 -8.47
C PRO A 146 -16.21 35.37 -9.90
N SER A 147 -16.18 34.07 -10.20
CA SER A 147 -16.67 33.51 -11.46
C SER A 147 -18.19 33.59 -11.53
N ASN A 148 -18.71 34.78 -11.81
CA ASN A 148 -20.08 35.02 -12.29
C ASN A 148 -20.06 35.11 -13.82
N LEU A 149 -20.05 33.96 -14.50
CA LEU A 149 -20.63 33.82 -15.84
C LEU A 149 -21.27 32.43 -15.90
N ALA A 150 -22.61 32.45 -15.95
CA ALA A 150 -23.46 31.28 -16.01
C ALA A 150 -23.66 30.82 -17.47
N GLU A 151 -23.66 29.50 -17.69
CA GLU A 151 -24.65 28.74 -18.49
C GLU A 151 -24.29 27.24 -18.53
N PRO A 152 -25.25 26.31 -18.75
CA PRO A 152 -26.49 26.12 -18.03
C PRO A 152 -26.56 24.73 -17.36
N THR A 153 -27.38 24.68 -16.32
CA THR A 153 -27.67 23.53 -15.46
C THR A 153 -28.35 22.37 -16.22
N ILE A 154 -27.75 21.18 -16.19
CA ILE A 154 -28.50 19.92 -16.18
C ILE A 154 -28.41 19.35 -14.76
N LEU A 155 -29.58 19.24 -14.12
CA LEU A 155 -29.76 18.69 -12.79
C LEU A 155 -29.22 17.25 -12.71
N SER A 156 -28.31 16.99 -11.76
CA SER A 156 -28.05 15.64 -11.26
C SER A 156 -27.56 15.68 -9.81
N ALA A 157 -28.10 14.73 -9.05
CA ALA A 157 -28.10 14.48 -7.61
C ALA A 157 -26.72 14.47 -6.89
N PRO A 158 -26.68 14.53 -5.55
CA PRO A 158 -25.43 14.61 -4.78
C PRO A 158 -24.59 13.31 -4.89
N GLY A 159 -23.41 13.43 -5.51
CA GLY A 159 -22.40 12.37 -5.60
C GLY A 159 -21.47 12.30 -4.37
N PRO A 160 -20.86 11.13 -4.08
CA PRO A 160 -20.31 10.81 -2.76
C PRO A 160 -18.88 11.34 -2.51
N LYS A 161 -18.57 11.56 -1.23
CA LYS A 161 -17.24 11.87 -0.68
C LYS A 161 -16.17 10.85 -1.15
N PRO A 162 -14.92 11.29 -1.41
CA PRO A 162 -13.90 10.42 -1.98
C PRO A 162 -13.44 9.35 -0.98
N VAL A 163 -13.30 8.14 -1.51
CA VAL A 163 -12.89 6.94 -0.80
C VAL A 163 -11.38 6.99 -0.53
N ARG A 164 -10.99 6.85 0.75
CA ARG A 164 -9.61 6.57 1.15
C ARG A 164 -9.22 5.15 0.77
N GLY A 165 -8.07 5.01 0.12
CA GLY A 165 -7.29 3.77 0.11
C GLY A 165 -7.10 3.15 -1.27
N VAL A 166 -6.35 3.81 -2.14
CA VAL A 166 -5.66 3.11 -3.24
C VAL A 166 -4.21 2.95 -2.78
N LEU A 167 -3.85 1.71 -2.45
CA LEU A 167 -2.47 1.33 -2.25
C LEU A 167 -1.76 1.52 -3.60
N ASN A 168 -0.59 2.18 -3.56
CA ASN A 168 0.34 2.33 -4.68
C ASN A 168 0.55 0.96 -5.37
N ARG A 169 -0.15 0.70 -6.46
CA ARG A 169 0.11 -0.43 -7.37
C ARG A 169 1.05 0.12 -8.43
N SER A 170 2.24 -0.48 -8.59
CA SER A 170 3.09 -0.19 -9.75
C SER A 170 2.25 -0.37 -11.02
N PRO A 171 2.37 0.50 -12.03
CA PRO A 171 1.56 0.39 -13.23
C PRO A 171 1.79 -1.00 -13.85
N ALA A 172 0.71 -1.75 -14.05
CA ALA A 172 0.78 -3.07 -14.66
C ALA A 172 1.36 -2.95 -16.08
N LEU A 173 2.27 -3.86 -16.42
CA LEU A 173 2.80 -3.99 -17.78
C LEU A 173 1.67 -4.21 -18.78
N SER A 174 1.88 -3.86 -20.05
CA SER A 174 0.94 -4.24 -21.11
C SER A 174 0.79 -5.77 -21.16
N SER A 175 -0.35 -6.27 -21.65
CA SER A 175 -0.64 -7.71 -21.71
C SER A 175 0.51 -8.54 -22.32
N THR A 176 1.16 -8.03 -23.37
CA THR A 176 2.29 -8.69 -24.04
C THR A 176 3.54 -8.74 -23.17
N PHE A 177 3.95 -7.63 -22.55
CA PHE A 177 5.13 -7.59 -21.66
C PHE A 177 4.90 -8.34 -20.35
N SER A 178 3.65 -8.39 -19.88
CA SER A 178 3.23 -9.18 -18.72
C SER A 178 3.38 -10.69 -19.00
N ALA A 179 2.98 -11.16 -20.19
CA ALA A 179 3.17 -12.54 -20.61
C ALA A 179 4.66 -12.91 -20.73
N GLU A 180 5.49 -12.06 -21.35
CA GLU A 180 6.94 -12.30 -21.47
C GLU A 180 7.64 -12.37 -20.11
N LEU A 181 7.27 -11.48 -19.19
CA LEU A 181 7.84 -11.48 -17.83
C LEU A 181 7.35 -12.68 -17.02
N ARG A 182 6.08 -13.08 -17.16
CA ARG A 182 5.53 -14.31 -16.57
C ARG A 182 6.32 -15.52 -17.02
N ASP A 183 6.52 -15.69 -18.33
CA ASP A 183 7.19 -16.87 -18.88
C ASP A 183 8.64 -16.95 -18.40
N ARG A 184 9.34 -15.80 -18.34
CA ARG A 184 10.68 -15.69 -17.75
C ARG A 184 10.71 -16.11 -16.27
N LEU A 185 9.74 -15.65 -15.48
CA LEU A 185 9.65 -16.00 -14.05
C LEU A 185 9.33 -17.48 -13.84
N LEU A 186 8.51 -18.08 -14.70
CA LEU A 186 8.20 -19.51 -14.66
C LEU A 186 9.41 -20.38 -15.03
N ILE A 187 10.23 -19.96 -16.00
CA ILE A 187 11.49 -20.65 -16.35
C ILE A 187 12.47 -20.60 -15.18
N GLN A 188 12.71 -19.43 -14.60
CA GLN A 188 13.60 -19.26 -13.45
C GLN A 188 13.14 -20.08 -12.25
N LEU A 189 11.83 -20.13 -11.99
CA LEU A 189 11.26 -20.97 -10.95
C LEU A 189 11.47 -22.46 -11.22
N GLY A 190 11.57 -22.86 -12.49
CA GLY A 190 11.87 -24.20 -12.94
C GLY A 190 13.28 -24.68 -12.59
N GLU A 191 14.24 -23.77 -12.58
CA GLU A 191 15.69 -24.02 -12.40
C GLU A 191 16.11 -24.12 -10.92
N ILE A 192 15.24 -23.75 -9.98
CA ILE A 192 15.55 -23.75 -8.55
C ILE A 192 15.33 -25.15 -7.97
N ALA A 193 16.41 -25.74 -7.45
CA ALA A 193 16.40 -27.08 -6.88
C ALA A 193 16.12 -27.13 -5.36
N ASN A 194 16.43 -26.07 -4.62
CA ASN A 194 16.46 -26.09 -3.15
C ASN A 194 15.46 -25.10 -2.53
N GLU A 195 14.94 -25.40 -1.34
CA GLU A 195 13.99 -24.56 -0.60
C GLU A 195 14.57 -23.17 -0.25
N GLU A 196 15.86 -23.10 0.10
CA GLU A 196 16.56 -21.82 0.34
C GLU A 196 16.64 -20.98 -0.95
N GLY A 197 16.78 -21.63 -2.11
CA GLY A 197 16.72 -20.98 -3.42
C GLY A 197 15.34 -20.42 -3.75
N LEU A 198 14.26 -21.09 -3.32
CA LEU A 198 12.88 -20.61 -3.50
C LEU A 198 12.62 -19.34 -2.67
N LEU A 199 13.13 -19.29 -1.44
CA LEU A 199 13.01 -18.11 -0.57
C LEU A 199 13.80 -16.90 -1.11
N VAL A 200 15.01 -17.12 -1.62
CA VAL A 200 15.81 -16.07 -2.26
C VAL A 200 15.13 -15.58 -3.54
N TRP A 201 14.63 -16.50 -4.37
CA TRP A 201 13.89 -16.16 -5.58
C TRP A 201 12.63 -15.35 -5.26
N ALA A 202 11.83 -15.75 -4.26
CA ALA A 202 10.63 -15.03 -3.86
C ALA A 202 10.95 -13.57 -3.47
N LYS A 203 12.03 -13.33 -2.72
CA LYS A 203 12.46 -11.97 -2.36
C LYS A 203 12.81 -11.13 -3.59
N THR A 204 13.43 -11.74 -4.60
CA THR A 204 13.81 -11.05 -5.85
C THR A 204 12.66 -10.90 -6.86
N SER A 205 11.71 -11.83 -6.88
CA SER A 205 10.60 -11.87 -7.84
C SER A 205 9.36 -11.12 -7.35
N LEU A 206 9.19 -10.90 -6.05
CA LEU A 206 8.07 -10.15 -5.46
C LEU A 206 7.90 -8.72 -6.03
N PRO A 207 8.96 -7.91 -6.20
CA PRO A 207 8.84 -6.61 -6.86
C PRO A 207 8.42 -6.73 -8.33
N LEU A 208 8.91 -7.73 -9.06
CA LEU A 208 8.59 -7.96 -10.48
C LEU A 208 7.14 -8.45 -10.66
N LYS A 209 6.67 -9.33 -9.77
CA LYS A 209 5.29 -9.82 -9.77
C LYS A 209 4.28 -8.70 -9.53
N SER A 210 4.66 -7.67 -8.77
CA SER A 210 3.83 -6.48 -8.55
C SER A 210 3.63 -5.60 -9.80
N THR A 211 4.38 -5.88 -10.88
CA THR A 211 4.27 -5.22 -12.20
C THR A 211 3.48 -6.06 -13.22
N LEU A 212 3.17 -7.32 -12.94
CA LEU A 212 2.37 -8.17 -13.81
C LEU A 212 0.88 -7.79 -13.76
N VAL A 213 0.16 -8.07 -14.85
CA VAL A 213 -1.32 -8.07 -14.84
C VAL A 213 -1.81 -9.18 -13.90
N GLU A 214 -2.95 -8.97 -13.27
CA GLU A 214 -3.48 -9.85 -12.21
C GLU A 214 -3.59 -11.33 -12.62
N ALA A 215 -3.96 -11.61 -13.87
CA ALA A 215 -4.03 -12.98 -14.40
C ALA A 215 -2.65 -13.66 -14.41
N ASP A 216 -1.62 -12.96 -14.90
CA ASP A 216 -0.25 -13.49 -14.99
C ASP A 216 0.41 -13.60 -13.61
N ALA A 217 0.16 -12.63 -12.73
CA ALA A 217 0.62 -12.67 -11.35
C ALA A 217 0.11 -13.92 -10.61
N ARG A 218 -1.17 -14.28 -10.81
CA ARG A 218 -1.77 -15.49 -10.23
C ARG A 218 -1.14 -16.78 -10.76
N LEU A 219 -0.76 -16.82 -12.04
CA LEU A 219 -0.08 -17.99 -12.62
C LEU A 219 1.31 -18.21 -12.01
N VAL A 220 2.08 -17.13 -11.80
CA VAL A 220 3.39 -17.20 -11.14
C VAL A 220 3.25 -17.59 -9.66
N GLU A 221 2.23 -17.07 -8.95
CA GLU A 221 1.91 -17.45 -7.57
C GLU A 221 1.57 -18.94 -7.45
N ALA A 222 0.70 -19.44 -8.31
CA ALA A 222 0.28 -20.85 -8.32
C ALA A 222 1.45 -21.79 -8.59
N ALA A 223 2.34 -21.43 -9.52
CA ALA A 223 3.54 -22.22 -9.81
C ALA A 223 4.52 -22.25 -8.64
N TYR A 224 4.72 -21.12 -7.96
CA TYR A 224 5.60 -21.01 -6.79
C TYR A 224 5.04 -21.81 -5.61
N GLN A 225 3.74 -21.72 -5.36
CA GLN A 225 3.08 -22.48 -4.31
C GLN A 225 3.16 -23.99 -4.56
N LYS A 226 2.94 -24.45 -5.79
CA LYS A 226 3.13 -25.86 -6.17
C LYS A 226 4.56 -26.35 -5.90
N ARG A 227 5.56 -25.50 -6.15
CA ARG A 227 6.98 -25.82 -5.86
C ARG A 227 7.26 -25.90 -4.36
N LEU A 228 6.72 -24.99 -3.56
CA LEU A 228 6.83 -25.04 -2.10
C LEU A 228 6.19 -26.29 -1.50
N GLU A 229 5.01 -26.67 -2.00
CA GLU A 229 4.32 -27.89 -1.58
C GLU A 229 5.11 -29.15 -1.95
N THR A 230 5.79 -29.15 -3.10
CA THR A 230 6.66 -30.26 -3.53
C THR A 230 7.97 -30.34 -2.71
N SER A 231 8.50 -29.21 -2.22
CA SER A 231 9.72 -29.17 -1.40
C SER A 231 9.47 -29.42 0.10
N ALA A 232 8.23 -29.24 0.56
CA ALA A 232 7.84 -29.39 1.96
C ALA A 232 7.57 -30.85 2.40
N ASP A 233 7.75 -31.83 1.50
CA ASP A 233 7.72 -33.26 1.81
C ASP A 233 9.14 -33.86 1.87
N PRO A 234 9.77 -33.94 3.05
CA PRO A 234 10.92 -34.78 3.28
C PRO A 234 10.56 -35.92 4.25
N GLU A 235 9.70 -36.86 3.85
CA GLU A 235 9.71 -38.27 4.32
C GLU A 235 8.61 -39.10 3.65
N LEU A 236 8.93 -39.69 2.51
CA LEU A 236 8.71 -41.11 2.26
C LEU A 236 9.94 -41.59 1.46
N SER A 237 10.82 -42.26 2.18
CA SER A 237 12.07 -42.84 1.67
C SER A 237 11.82 -44.01 0.69
N PRO A 238 12.85 -44.40 -0.10
CA PRO A 238 12.72 -45.17 -1.33
C PRO A 238 12.75 -46.68 -1.10
N ALA A 239 11.79 -47.38 -1.69
CA ALA A 239 11.80 -48.79 -2.14
C ALA A 239 10.35 -49.04 -2.59
N GLN A 240 10.04 -49.31 -3.85
CA GLN A 240 10.42 -50.54 -4.53
C GLN A 240 10.53 -50.25 -6.03
N GLN A 241 11.70 -50.53 -6.59
CA GLN A 241 11.87 -50.74 -8.00
C GLN A 241 12.14 -52.23 -8.17
N GLU A 242 11.24 -52.87 -8.92
CA GLU A 242 11.32 -54.12 -9.68
C GLU A 242 9.94 -54.79 -9.60
N ASP A 243 9.32 -55.32 -10.64
CA ASP A 243 9.50 -55.33 -12.08
C ASP A 243 8.19 -55.96 -12.61
N VAL A 244 8.03 -55.94 -13.93
CA VAL A 244 7.28 -56.88 -14.76
C VAL A 244 6.18 -56.24 -15.64
N LEU A 245 6.55 -56.29 -16.92
CA LEU A 245 5.82 -56.04 -18.16
C LEU A 245 4.42 -56.68 -18.27
N SER A 246 3.71 -56.20 -19.30
CA SER A 246 2.53 -56.76 -19.99
C SER A 246 1.20 -56.56 -19.28
N GLY A 247 0.09 -56.20 -19.92
CA GLY A 247 -0.28 -56.02 -21.31
C GLY A 247 -1.81 -55.84 -21.35
N GLU A 248 -2.31 -55.31 -22.48
CA GLU A 248 -3.68 -55.48 -22.98
C GLU A 248 -4.87 -54.69 -22.39
N GLN A 249 -5.25 -53.67 -23.18
CA GLN A 249 -6.52 -53.54 -23.91
C GLN A 249 -7.89 -53.47 -23.17
N MET A 250 -8.67 -52.48 -23.63
CA MET A 250 -10.12 -52.32 -23.45
C MET A 250 -10.93 -53.53 -23.95
N PRO A 251 -12.24 -53.63 -23.63
CA PRO A 251 -13.26 -53.00 -24.50
C PRO A 251 -14.45 -52.39 -23.69
N ILE A 252 -14.93 -51.19 -24.01
CA ILE A 252 -16.06 -50.90 -24.92
C ILE A 252 -17.24 -51.87 -24.80
N LYS A 253 -18.39 -51.38 -24.32
CA LYS A 253 -19.72 -51.69 -24.89
C LYS A 253 -20.63 -50.46 -24.86
N GLN A 254 -20.98 -50.00 -26.07
CA GLN A 254 -22.07 -49.11 -26.40
C GLN A 254 -23.40 -49.88 -26.43
N HIS A 255 -24.51 -49.18 -26.21
CA HIS A 255 -25.79 -49.19 -26.95
C HIS A 255 -26.93 -48.70 -26.03
N VAL A 256 -28.01 -48.01 -26.41
CA VAL A 256 -28.41 -47.06 -27.49
C VAL A 256 -29.91 -46.80 -27.22
N GLY A 257 -30.37 -45.56 -27.40
CA GLY A 257 -31.78 -45.16 -27.62
C GLY A 257 -32.67 -45.12 -26.37
N GLY A 258 -33.43 -44.08 -26.04
CA GLY A 258 -33.98 -42.96 -26.81
C GLY A 258 -35.51 -43.06 -26.78
N ASP A 259 -36.22 -42.19 -26.04
CA ASP A 259 -37.21 -41.25 -26.60
C ASP A 259 -37.81 -40.32 -25.52
N ALA A 260 -38.38 -39.21 -26.00
CA ALA A 260 -38.66 -37.94 -25.34
C ALA A 260 -39.92 -37.87 -24.44
N SER A 261 -39.92 -36.96 -23.46
CA SER A 261 -40.84 -35.79 -23.41
C SER A 261 -40.60 -34.90 -22.17
N GLU A 262 -40.45 -33.60 -22.46
CA GLU A 262 -40.89 -32.40 -21.74
C GLU A 262 -40.91 -32.36 -20.18
N ALA A 263 -40.12 -31.45 -19.60
CA ALA A 263 -40.64 -30.25 -18.93
C ALA A 263 -39.57 -29.46 -18.11
N ARG A 264 -39.53 -28.15 -18.39
CA ARG A 264 -39.22 -27.03 -17.49
C ARG A 264 -37.78 -26.80 -17.01
N ALA A 265 -37.27 -25.66 -17.47
CA ALA A 265 -36.12 -24.94 -16.95
C ALA A 265 -36.36 -24.40 -15.53
N SER A 266 -35.37 -24.60 -14.65
CA SER A 266 -35.08 -23.70 -13.53
C SER A 266 -33.63 -23.88 -13.09
N GLU A 267 -33.00 -22.76 -12.79
CA GLU A 267 -31.58 -22.49 -12.64
C GLU A 267 -30.88 -23.31 -11.53
N ALA A 268 -29.63 -23.68 -11.81
CA ALA A 268 -28.68 -24.20 -10.84
C ALA A 268 -27.65 -23.13 -10.52
N GLU A 269 -27.30 -22.93 -9.24
CA GLU A 269 -25.97 -22.51 -8.77
C GLU A 269 -25.95 -22.59 -7.22
N THR A 270 -25.38 -23.59 -6.55
CA THR A 270 -23.97 -24.01 -6.37
C THR A 270 -23.67 -23.94 -4.86
N GLN A 271 -23.78 -25.09 -4.19
CA GLN A 271 -23.33 -25.30 -2.82
C GLN A 271 -21.80 -25.40 -2.77
N GLN A 272 -21.16 -24.62 -1.90
CA GLN A 272 -19.73 -24.74 -1.59
C GLN A 272 -19.50 -25.91 -0.62
N THR A 273 -18.69 -26.88 -1.04
CA THR A 273 -18.06 -27.89 -0.18
C THR A 273 -16.62 -27.50 0.11
N GLY A 274 -16.21 -27.67 1.37
CA GLY A 274 -14.93 -27.21 1.91
C GLY A 274 -13.74 -28.14 1.63
N LEU A 275 -12.53 -27.56 1.66
CA LEU A 275 -11.25 -28.26 1.64
C LEU A 275 -10.55 -28.18 3.02
N ALA A 276 -9.78 -29.23 3.32
CA ALA A 276 -9.40 -29.73 4.64
C ALA A 276 -8.13 -29.11 5.27
N PHE A 277 -8.06 -27.78 5.34
CA PHE A 277 -7.22 -27.10 6.33
C PHE A 277 -8.10 -26.03 6.99
N PRO A 278 -8.09 -25.85 8.33
CA PRO A 278 -8.87 -24.81 8.97
C PRO A 278 -8.34 -23.45 8.51
N LYS A 279 -8.86 -22.95 7.41
CA LYS A 279 -8.71 -21.57 7.01
C LYS A 279 -9.46 -20.80 8.08
N GLU A 280 -8.75 -20.32 9.09
CA GLU A 280 -9.33 -19.40 10.06
C GLU A 280 -10.10 -18.35 9.25
N PRO A 281 -11.40 -18.18 9.52
CA PRO A 281 -12.26 -17.44 8.63
C PRO A 281 -11.67 -16.04 8.39
N PRO A 282 -11.77 -15.52 7.15
CA PRO A 282 -11.33 -14.16 6.86
C PRO A 282 -11.99 -13.22 7.87
N GLY A 283 -11.18 -12.41 8.56
CA GLY A 283 -11.65 -11.58 9.66
C GLY A 283 -12.85 -10.73 9.22
N LYS A 284 -13.94 -10.80 9.98
CA LYS A 284 -15.21 -10.13 9.64
C LYS A 284 -14.97 -8.64 9.41
N ARG A 285 -15.45 -8.11 8.29
CA ARG A 285 -15.38 -6.69 7.93
C ARG A 285 -16.77 -6.11 7.88
N SER A 286 -16.99 -5.01 8.59
CA SER A 286 -18.29 -4.36 8.59
C SER A 286 -18.13 -2.85 8.73
N LYS A 287 -18.43 -2.14 7.64
CA LYS A 287 -18.49 -0.67 7.64
C LYS A 287 -19.57 -0.15 8.59
N ALA A 288 -20.70 -0.85 8.70
CA ALA A 288 -21.80 -0.50 9.60
C ALA A 288 -21.36 -0.58 11.08
N HIS A 289 -20.59 -1.60 11.45
CA HIS A 289 -20.02 -1.70 12.80
C HIS A 289 -19.04 -0.54 13.10
N LEU A 290 -18.15 -0.20 12.16
CA LEU A 290 -17.21 0.91 12.35
C LEU A 290 -17.91 2.29 12.44
N LEU A 291 -19.11 2.45 11.88
CA LEU A 291 -19.91 3.66 12.06
C LEU A 291 -20.54 3.68 13.45
N PHE A 292 -21.17 2.57 13.87
CA PHE A 292 -21.69 2.40 15.22
C PHE A 292 -20.65 2.67 16.31
N ILE A 293 -19.42 2.18 16.14
CA ILE A 293 -18.32 2.44 17.10
C ILE A 293 -17.98 3.93 17.20
N ARG A 294 -17.99 4.68 16.08
CA ARG A 294 -17.68 6.13 16.10
C ARG A 294 -18.73 6.98 16.81
N GLU A 295 -19.94 6.44 16.95
CA GLU A 295 -21.05 7.07 17.68
C GLU A 295 -20.96 6.79 19.19
N GLN A 296 -20.16 5.80 19.62
CA GLN A 296 -19.99 5.48 21.03
C GLN A 296 -19.03 6.44 21.74
N PRO A 297 -19.22 6.72 23.04
CA PRO A 297 -18.31 7.53 23.82
C PRO A 297 -16.95 6.84 24.01
N CYS A 298 -15.87 7.63 24.06
CA CYS A 298 -14.53 7.11 24.29
C CYS A 298 -14.46 6.26 25.57
N LEU A 299 -13.83 5.08 25.52
CA LEU A 299 -13.76 4.19 26.69
C LEU A 299 -13.08 4.84 27.91
N VAL A 300 -12.08 5.69 27.69
CA VAL A 300 -11.28 6.32 28.76
C VAL A 300 -11.98 7.54 29.35
N CYS A 301 -12.41 8.51 28.53
CA CYS A 301 -12.93 9.80 29.03
C CYS A 301 -14.39 10.09 28.69
N LYS A 302 -15.09 9.14 28.07
CA LYS A 302 -16.50 9.22 27.68
C LYS A 302 -16.86 10.36 26.71
N ARG A 303 -15.87 11.05 26.12
CA ARG A 303 -16.10 12.11 25.13
C ARG A 303 -16.45 11.56 23.76
N ILE A 304 -17.26 12.33 23.04
CA ILE A 304 -17.65 12.16 21.63
C ILE A 304 -17.18 13.42 20.88
N PRO A 305 -16.71 13.36 19.62
CA PRO A 305 -16.63 12.19 18.74
C PRO A 305 -15.49 11.22 19.09
N SER A 306 -15.72 9.94 18.80
CA SER A 306 -14.71 8.88 18.95
C SER A 306 -14.31 8.28 17.59
N ASP A 307 -13.10 7.74 17.54
CA ASP A 307 -12.55 7.00 16.42
C ASP A 307 -12.57 5.50 16.74
N ALA A 308 -12.83 4.66 15.72
CA ALA A 308 -12.69 3.22 15.85
C ALA A 308 -11.21 2.81 15.89
N HIS A 309 -10.81 2.15 16.97
CA HIS A 309 -9.46 1.62 17.18
C HIS A 309 -9.47 0.09 17.15
N HIS A 310 -8.72 -0.52 16.23
CA HIS A 310 -8.53 -1.97 16.16
C HIS A 310 -7.50 -2.43 17.20
N ILE A 311 -7.89 -3.38 18.04
CA ILE A 311 -7.04 -3.95 19.09
C ILE A 311 -5.99 -4.87 18.46
N LYS A 312 -4.74 -4.42 18.31
CA LYS A 312 -3.76 -5.11 17.42
C LYS A 312 -3.30 -6.47 17.95
N PHE A 313 -3.52 -6.75 19.23
CA PHE A 313 -3.11 -7.99 19.89
C PHE A 313 -4.25 -9.00 20.05
N ALA A 314 -5.45 -8.69 19.57
CA ALA A 314 -6.61 -9.58 19.64
C ALA A 314 -6.48 -10.81 18.71
N GLN A 315 -5.67 -10.71 17.66
CA GLN A 315 -5.39 -11.79 16.72
C GLN A 315 -3.88 -11.94 16.49
N PRO A 316 -3.38 -13.16 16.17
CA PRO A 316 -1.98 -13.37 15.82
C PRO A 316 -1.56 -12.50 14.64
N ARG A 317 -0.36 -11.92 14.72
CA ARG A 317 0.21 -11.14 13.62
C ARG A 317 0.65 -12.08 12.52
N ALA A 318 -0.09 -12.10 11.41
CA ALA A 318 0.30 -12.77 10.17
C ALA A 318 0.59 -11.72 9.08
N LEU A 319 1.53 -12.02 8.18
CA LEU A 319 1.94 -11.10 7.12
C LEU A 319 0.71 -10.66 6.29
N GLY A 320 0.47 -9.36 6.18
CA GLY A 320 -0.64 -8.81 5.39
C GLY A 320 -2.05 -8.97 6.00
N ARG A 321 -2.21 -9.54 7.20
CA ARG A 321 -3.52 -9.73 7.85
C ARG A 321 -3.85 -8.57 8.79
N LYS A 322 -4.93 -7.85 8.49
CA LYS A 322 -5.51 -6.82 9.37
C LYS A 322 -6.37 -7.49 10.45
N VAL A 323 -6.35 -6.99 11.69
CA VAL A 323 -7.25 -7.47 12.76
C VAL A 323 -8.71 -7.27 12.36
N SER A 324 -9.59 -8.23 12.63
CA SER A 324 -11.05 -8.14 12.33
C SER A 324 -11.72 -6.91 12.95
N ASP A 325 -12.79 -6.43 12.32
CA ASP A 325 -13.57 -5.30 12.84
C ASP A 325 -14.31 -5.66 14.15
N GLU A 326 -14.47 -6.95 14.48
CA GLU A 326 -15.04 -7.40 15.77
C GLU A 326 -14.19 -7.05 16.99
N PHE A 327 -12.91 -6.74 16.77
CA PHE A 327 -11.99 -6.30 17.82
C PHE A 327 -11.74 -4.79 17.74
N THR A 328 -12.81 -4.00 17.63
CA THR A 328 -12.71 -2.54 17.59
C THR A 328 -13.38 -1.87 18.78
N VAL A 329 -12.77 -0.78 19.25
CA VAL A 329 -13.24 -0.01 20.42
C VAL A 329 -13.23 1.50 20.14
N PRO A 330 -14.11 2.28 20.80
CA PRO A 330 -14.18 3.73 20.63
C PRO A 330 -13.12 4.45 21.48
N LEU A 331 -12.24 5.22 20.83
CA LEU A 331 -11.30 6.12 21.49
C LEU A 331 -11.39 7.52 20.90
N CYS A 332 -11.46 8.55 21.75
CA CYS A 332 -11.37 9.92 21.26
C CYS A 332 -9.99 10.16 20.65
N ARG A 333 -9.89 11.14 19.75
CA ARG A 333 -8.65 11.41 19.00
C ARG A 333 -7.42 11.58 19.90
N LEU A 334 -7.58 12.19 21.08
CA LEU A 334 -6.50 12.35 22.06
C LEU A 334 -6.02 11.00 22.60
N HIS A 335 -6.89 10.18 23.18
CA HIS A 335 -6.51 8.87 23.71
C HIS A 335 -6.06 7.90 22.62
N HIS A 336 -6.64 7.98 21.43
CA HIS A 336 -6.21 7.20 20.28
C HIS A 336 -4.76 7.54 19.90
N GLN A 337 -4.39 8.82 19.90
CA GLN A 337 -3.01 9.24 19.68
C GLN A 337 -2.09 8.86 20.84
N THR A 338 -2.52 9.03 22.09
CA THR A 338 -1.73 8.63 23.27
C THR A 338 -1.40 7.14 23.25
N LEU A 339 -2.37 6.30 22.87
CA LEU A 339 -2.16 4.86 22.69
C LEU A 339 -1.10 4.58 21.60
N HIS A 340 -1.20 5.21 20.43
CA HIS A 340 -0.18 5.02 19.37
C HIS A 340 1.20 5.56 19.76
N ARG A 341 1.28 6.66 20.53
CA ARG A 341 2.54 7.21 21.04
C ARG A 341 3.18 6.32 22.11
N HIS A 342 2.37 5.65 22.93
CA HIS A 342 2.85 4.70 23.93
C HIS A 342 3.51 3.47 23.27
N GLY A 343 3.06 3.09 22.07
CA GLY A 343 3.67 2.04 21.24
C GLY A 343 3.35 0.63 21.71
N ASN A 344 3.45 0.35 23.01
CA ASN A 344 3.00 -0.90 23.61
C ASN A 344 1.52 -0.81 24.01
N GLU A 345 0.66 -1.30 23.12
CA GLU A 345 -0.79 -1.25 23.28
C GLU A 345 -1.28 -2.01 24.53
N ARG A 346 -0.74 -3.20 24.82
CA ARG A 346 -1.15 -4.00 26.00
C ARG A 346 -0.85 -3.27 27.31
N ALA A 347 0.33 -2.67 27.41
CA ALA A 347 0.73 -1.90 28.59
C ALA A 347 -0.15 -0.65 28.74
N TRP A 348 -0.47 0.06 27.65
CA TRP A 348 -1.35 1.22 27.71
C TRP A 348 -2.75 0.89 28.23
N TRP A 349 -3.34 -0.21 27.77
CA TRP A 349 -4.65 -0.65 28.28
C TRP A 349 -4.60 -1.05 29.76
N ALA A 350 -3.50 -1.66 30.20
CA ALA A 350 -3.27 -1.97 31.61
C ALA A 350 -3.14 -0.71 32.48
N ASP A 351 -2.41 0.31 32.00
CA ASP A 351 -2.25 1.60 32.68
C ASP A 351 -3.58 2.35 32.80
N MET A 352 -4.43 2.25 31.78
CA MET A 352 -5.80 2.80 31.81
C MET A 352 -6.78 1.93 32.60
N GLN A 353 -6.32 0.78 33.14
CA GLN A 353 -7.14 -0.19 33.88
C GLN A 353 -8.39 -0.66 33.12
N ILE A 354 -8.28 -0.78 31.79
CA ILE A 354 -9.37 -1.20 30.91
C ILE A 354 -8.98 -2.49 30.20
N THR A 355 -9.85 -3.49 30.26
CA THR A 355 -9.76 -4.72 29.46
C THR A 355 -10.53 -4.53 28.15
N PRO A 356 -9.87 -4.28 27.00
CA PRO A 356 -10.57 -3.85 25.79
C PRO A 356 -11.24 -5.01 25.02
N LEU A 357 -10.79 -6.26 25.20
CA LEU A 357 -11.30 -7.42 24.45
C LEU A 357 -12.78 -7.76 24.78
N PRO A 358 -13.20 -7.86 26.07
CA PRO A 358 -14.60 -8.08 26.40
C PRO A 358 -15.51 -6.97 25.87
N ILE A 359 -15.05 -5.71 26.00
CA ILE A 359 -15.79 -4.53 25.56
C ILE A 359 -15.97 -4.54 24.03
N ALA A 360 -14.94 -4.92 23.27
CA ALA A 360 -15.05 -5.08 21.82
C ALA A 360 -16.10 -6.15 21.45
N GLY A 361 -16.14 -7.26 22.18
CA GLY A 361 -17.13 -8.32 21.99
C GLY A 361 -18.57 -7.85 22.27
N GLU A 362 -18.79 -7.11 23.35
CA GLU A 362 -20.09 -6.51 23.69
C GLU A 362 -20.55 -5.52 22.61
N LEU A 363 -19.64 -4.63 22.17
CA LEU A 363 -19.92 -3.67 21.11
C LEU A 363 -20.17 -4.34 19.76
N TRP A 364 -19.50 -5.46 19.49
CA TRP A 364 -19.76 -6.27 18.31
C TRP A 364 -21.15 -6.89 18.37
N ALA A 365 -21.58 -7.41 19.51
CA ALA A 365 -22.91 -7.99 19.69
C ALA A 365 -24.04 -6.95 19.62
N ALA A 366 -23.82 -5.75 20.16
CA ALA A 366 -24.75 -4.62 20.11
C ALA A 366 -24.80 -3.91 18.74
N SER A 367 -23.91 -4.27 17.83
CA SER A 367 -23.78 -3.63 16.52
C SER A 367 -25.02 -3.86 15.64
N PRO A 368 -25.44 -2.88 14.82
CA PRO A 368 -26.59 -2.98 13.92
C PRO A 368 -26.51 -4.12 12.89
N ILE A 369 -25.32 -4.70 12.70
CA ILE A 369 -25.07 -5.81 11.77
C ILE A 369 -25.74 -7.12 12.20
N HIS A 370 -26.10 -7.25 13.48
CA HIS A 370 -26.86 -8.38 14.02
C HIS A 370 -28.35 -8.04 14.20
N GLY A 371 -28.77 -6.86 13.72
CA GLY A 371 -30.08 -6.24 13.95
C GLY A 371 -31.28 -6.86 13.25
N SER A 372 -31.13 -7.92 12.45
CA SER A 372 -32.27 -8.76 12.03
C SER A 372 -32.42 -10.04 12.85
N ALA A 373 -31.42 -10.41 13.66
CA ALA A 373 -31.44 -11.65 14.45
C ALA A 373 -31.82 -11.44 15.92
N ASN A 374 -31.61 -10.23 16.47
CA ASN A 374 -31.91 -9.94 17.89
C ASN A 374 -33.22 -9.17 18.15
N ALA A 375 -33.87 -8.63 17.11
CA ALA A 375 -35.19 -8.02 17.26
C ALA A 375 -36.27 -9.08 17.62
N GLY A 376 -36.09 -10.35 17.21
CA GLY A 376 -37.01 -11.44 17.53
C GLY A 376 -36.86 -12.04 18.93
N LYS A 377 -35.76 -11.74 19.66
CA LYS A 377 -35.50 -12.32 20.99
C LYS A 377 -35.89 -11.42 22.15
N GLN A 378 -35.89 -10.10 21.95
CA GLN A 378 -36.43 -9.16 22.94
C GLN A 378 -37.96 -9.09 22.92
N ASP A 379 -38.60 -9.46 21.81
CA ASP A 379 -40.07 -9.51 21.68
C ASP A 379 -40.68 -10.83 22.18
N ALA A 380 -39.85 -11.86 22.41
CA ALA A 380 -40.27 -13.14 23.00
C ALA A 380 -40.24 -13.11 24.54
N LEU A 381 -39.26 -12.43 25.14
CA LEU A 381 -39.15 -12.32 26.62
C LEU A 381 -40.13 -11.30 27.23
N SER A 382 -40.63 -10.34 26.46
CA SER A 382 -41.67 -9.40 26.89
C SER A 382 -43.09 -9.94 26.68
N LYS A 383 -43.28 -10.99 25.86
CA LYS A 383 -44.57 -11.65 25.67
C LYS A 383 -44.83 -12.82 26.64
N GLU A 384 -43.80 -13.46 27.21
CA GLU A 384 -43.98 -14.44 28.30
C GLU A 384 -44.16 -13.79 29.68
N ALA A 385 -43.70 -12.55 29.89
CA ALA A 385 -43.94 -11.81 31.14
C ALA A 385 -45.34 -11.17 31.22
N ALA A 386 -46.13 -11.22 30.13
CA ALA A 386 -47.49 -10.67 30.07
C ALA A 386 -48.58 -11.78 30.03
N ALA A 387 -48.19 -13.05 30.15
CA ALA A 387 -49.09 -14.21 30.10
C ALA A 387 -48.99 -15.12 31.34
N GLN A 388 -48.48 -14.61 32.47
CA GLN A 388 -48.61 -15.25 33.79
C GLN A 388 -49.36 -14.33 34.75
#